data_AF-A0A3E2HDB3-F1
#
_entry.id   AF-A0A3E2HDB3-F1
#
_cell.length_a   1.000
_cell.length_b   1.000
_cell.length_c   1.000
_cell.angle_alpha   90.00
_cell.angle_beta   90.00
_cell.angle_gamma   90.00
#
_symmetry.space_group_name_H-M   'P 1'
#
loop_
_entity.id
_entity.type
_entity.pdbx_description
1 polymer ?
#
loop_
_entity_poly.entity_id
_entity_poly.type
_entity_poly.pdbx_seq_one_letter_code
_entity_poly.pdbx_strand_id
1 'polypeptide(L)'
;MSMTKKAVHFGAGNIGRGFVGVHLHDSGYEVIFADVMDNIINELNENKSYKVIEVGTEGNNEETVTNYRAINSKTHEQDVIKEISEADIVTCSVGPNILKFIAPVIAKGIDMRSNDQKPIAVIACENAIGATSQLEEYIKSPKNTPEHRLEDHSKRARYANSAIDRIVPAQDPGHGLDVKLEKFYEWIVEKEPFEDVGGAPEIEGVKWVSNLLPYIERKLYTVNTGHATAAYYGYYLQKTTVYDALQDPRIMNEVKAALAETSRMLIDKHGADENEQKEYVAKIIKRIGNPHLEDAVERVGRAPLRKLSRTERFIGPAAELAEENKDVTHLMKATEMAFRFQNVEEDEESRELARIMETYDAVEVVEKVCGLEQSHPLFRHVLEVVKKVQADA
;
A
#
# COMPACT_ATOMS: atom_id res chain seq x y z
N MET A 1 -34.05 -0.42 18.58
CA MET A 1 -32.75 -1.13 18.64
C MET A 1 -31.83 -0.38 17.71
N SER A 2 -30.69 0.12 18.18
CA SER A 2 -29.65 0.61 17.27
C SER A 2 -29.28 -0.58 16.38
N MET A 3 -29.43 -0.46 15.06
CA MET A 3 -28.97 -1.50 14.15
C MET A 3 -27.45 -1.57 14.29
N THR A 4 -26.92 -2.76 14.53
CA THR A 4 -25.48 -3.03 14.61
C THR A 4 -24.85 -2.63 13.28
N LYS A 5 -23.83 -1.75 13.29
CA LYS A 5 -23.08 -1.37 12.09
C LYS A 5 -22.38 -2.62 11.54
N LYS A 6 -22.42 -2.87 10.24
CA LYS A 6 -21.87 -4.09 9.62
C LYS A 6 -20.81 -3.78 8.57
N ALA A 7 -19.64 -4.38 8.71
CA ALA A 7 -18.53 -4.24 7.77
C ALA A 7 -18.10 -5.59 7.21
N VAL A 8 -18.02 -5.70 5.87
CA VAL A 8 -17.42 -6.87 5.22
C VAL A 8 -16.00 -6.49 4.77
N HIS A 9 -15.00 -7.24 5.24
CA HIS A 9 -13.60 -7.03 4.88
C HIS A 9 -13.06 -8.22 4.07
N PHE A 10 -12.71 -7.99 2.81
CA PHE A 10 -12.04 -9.00 1.99
C PHE A 10 -10.53 -9.00 2.26
N GLY A 11 -9.99 -10.18 2.55
CA GLY A 11 -8.56 -10.36 2.88
C GLY A 11 -8.33 -10.46 4.37
N ALA A 12 -8.35 -11.67 4.91
CA ALA A 12 -8.11 -11.94 6.33
C ALA A 12 -6.62 -12.05 6.70
N GLY A 13 -5.73 -11.50 5.87
CA GLY A 13 -4.29 -11.45 6.11
C GLY A 13 -3.89 -10.43 7.18
N ASN A 14 -2.58 -10.18 7.33
CA ASN A 14 -2.07 -9.34 8.42
C ASN A 14 -2.55 -7.88 8.34
N ILE A 15 -2.71 -7.31 7.13
CA ILE A 15 -3.26 -5.94 6.98
C ILE A 15 -4.75 -5.91 7.36
N GLY A 16 -5.52 -6.91 6.92
CA GLY A 16 -6.93 -7.01 7.27
C GLY A 16 -7.14 -7.17 8.77
N ARG A 17 -6.44 -8.10 9.42
CA ARG A 17 -6.57 -8.35 10.87
C ARG A 17 -5.90 -7.28 11.73
N GLY A 18 -4.73 -6.79 11.34
CA GLY A 18 -3.91 -5.89 12.16
C GLY A 18 -4.18 -4.40 11.93
N PHE A 19 -4.91 -4.01 10.88
CA PHE A 19 -5.08 -2.60 10.55
C PHE A 19 -6.51 -2.24 10.19
N VAL A 20 -7.00 -2.68 9.03
CA VAL A 20 -8.32 -2.25 8.54
C VAL A 20 -9.44 -2.78 9.44
N GLY A 21 -9.38 -4.07 9.78
CA GLY A 21 -10.35 -4.73 10.66
C GLY A 21 -10.35 -4.17 12.09
N VAL A 22 -9.19 -3.78 12.62
CA VAL A 22 -9.06 -3.12 13.94
C VAL A 22 -9.85 -1.82 13.98
N HIS A 23 -9.59 -0.92 13.04
CA HIS A 23 -10.28 0.38 13.01
C HIS A 23 -11.78 0.22 12.77
N LEU A 24 -12.21 -0.76 11.99
CA LEU A 24 -13.64 -1.09 11.85
C LEU A 24 -14.23 -1.60 13.18
N HIS A 25 -13.53 -2.51 13.86
CA HIS A 25 -13.92 -3.03 15.17
C HIS A 25 -14.06 -1.91 16.21
N ASP A 26 -13.06 -1.03 16.33
CA ASP A 26 -13.05 0.09 17.28
C ASP A 26 -14.17 1.09 17.02
N SER A 27 -14.56 1.21 15.75
CA SER A 27 -15.70 2.03 15.31
C SER A 27 -17.07 1.40 15.60
N GLY A 28 -17.09 0.24 16.27
CA GLY A 28 -18.29 -0.48 16.67
C GLY A 28 -18.95 -1.29 15.55
N TYR A 29 -18.23 -1.59 14.45
CA TYR A 29 -18.75 -2.49 13.43
C TYR A 29 -18.64 -3.95 13.89
N GLU A 30 -19.68 -4.74 13.60
CA GLU A 30 -19.51 -6.18 13.45
C GLU A 30 -18.66 -6.40 12.18
N VAL A 31 -17.45 -6.95 12.36
CA VAL A 31 -16.51 -7.20 11.25
C VAL A 31 -16.70 -8.62 10.74
N ILE A 32 -17.02 -8.76 9.45
CA ILE A 32 -17.09 -10.04 8.75
C ILE A 32 -15.89 -10.13 7.80
N PHE A 33 -14.91 -10.95 8.17
CA PHE A 33 -13.80 -11.27 7.29
C PHE A 33 -14.25 -12.23 6.19
N ALA A 34 -13.86 -11.94 4.95
CA ALA A 34 -14.08 -12.79 3.78
C ALA A 34 -12.73 -13.14 3.14
N ASP A 35 -12.42 -14.42 3.04
CA ASP A 35 -11.18 -14.91 2.43
C ASP A 35 -11.40 -16.29 1.78
N VAL A 36 -10.49 -16.72 0.92
CA VAL A 36 -10.52 -18.04 0.27
C VAL A 36 -9.61 -19.07 0.96
N MET A 37 -8.76 -18.61 1.88
CA MET A 37 -7.80 -19.45 2.59
C MET A 37 -8.48 -20.20 3.73
N ASP A 38 -8.61 -21.52 3.60
CA ASP A 38 -9.32 -22.36 4.59
C ASP A 38 -8.71 -22.22 6.00
N ASN A 39 -7.38 -22.27 6.12
CA ASN A 39 -6.70 -22.23 7.42
C ASN A 39 -7.06 -20.97 8.22
N ILE A 40 -6.96 -19.78 7.61
CA ILE A 40 -7.21 -18.53 8.34
C ILE A 40 -8.69 -18.36 8.70
N ILE A 41 -9.61 -18.79 7.83
CA ILE A 41 -11.04 -18.74 8.11
C ILE A 41 -11.42 -19.70 9.24
N ASN A 42 -10.85 -20.91 9.23
CA ASN A 42 -11.08 -21.89 10.29
C ASN A 42 -10.52 -21.38 11.63
N GLU A 43 -9.28 -20.89 11.64
CA GLU A 43 -8.68 -20.32 12.86
C GLU A 43 -9.52 -19.16 13.41
N LEU A 44 -9.97 -18.23 12.55
CA LEU A 44 -10.84 -17.12 12.96
C LEU A 44 -12.17 -17.61 13.54
N ASN A 45 -12.79 -18.65 12.97
CA ASN A 45 -14.06 -19.16 13.49
C ASN A 45 -13.90 -20.00 14.78
N GLU A 46 -12.75 -20.64 14.97
CA GLU A 46 -12.43 -21.42 16.18
C GLU A 46 -12.05 -20.53 17.38
N ASN A 47 -11.54 -19.32 17.12
CA ASN A 47 -11.11 -18.37 18.15
C ASN A 47 -12.07 -17.18 18.25
N LYS A 48 -12.49 -16.82 19.47
CA LYS A 48 -13.38 -15.67 19.69
C LYS A 48 -12.68 -14.31 19.66
N SER A 49 -11.35 -14.34 19.63
CA SER A 49 -10.50 -13.15 19.69
C SER A 49 -9.11 -13.44 19.16
N TYR A 50 -8.42 -12.39 18.72
CA TYR A 50 -6.98 -12.40 18.46
C TYR A 50 -6.36 -11.08 18.95
N LYS A 51 -5.03 -11.01 19.01
CA LYS A 51 -4.31 -9.82 19.46
C LYS A 51 -3.65 -9.07 18.32
N VAL A 52 -3.60 -7.76 18.46
CA VAL A 52 -2.75 -6.88 17.66
C VAL A 52 -1.69 -6.28 18.56
N ILE A 53 -0.42 -6.54 18.22
CA ILE A 53 0.74 -6.20 19.03
C ILE A 53 1.51 -5.09 18.31
N GLU A 54 1.33 -3.87 18.79
CA GLU A 54 2.00 -2.69 18.25
C GLU A 54 3.37 -2.50 18.89
N VAL A 55 4.41 -2.71 18.10
CA VAL A 55 5.79 -2.64 18.58
C VAL A 55 6.44 -1.29 18.30
N GLY A 56 7.21 -0.81 19.27
CA GLY A 56 7.89 0.47 19.19
C GLY A 56 8.96 0.62 20.27
N THR A 57 9.85 1.59 20.08
CA THR A 57 10.95 1.88 21.02
C THR A 57 10.47 2.39 22.38
N GLU A 58 9.22 2.84 22.47
CA GLU A 58 8.56 3.32 23.69
C GLU A 58 7.78 2.19 24.40
N GLY A 59 8.01 0.93 24.03
CA GLY A 59 7.32 -0.26 24.54
C GLY A 59 6.20 -0.74 23.62
N ASN A 60 5.63 -1.92 23.93
CA ASN A 60 4.55 -2.51 23.12
C ASN A 60 3.17 -2.06 23.62
N ASN A 61 2.22 -1.95 22.70
CA ASN A 61 0.80 -1.89 23.01
C ASN A 61 0.12 -3.17 22.50
N GLU A 62 -0.82 -3.71 23.27
CA GLU A 62 -1.57 -4.90 22.88
C GLU A 62 -3.06 -4.57 22.88
N GLU A 63 -3.71 -4.83 21.75
CA GLU A 63 -5.15 -4.69 21.59
C GLU A 63 -5.76 -6.08 21.34
N THR A 64 -6.96 -6.33 21.88
CA THR A 64 -7.68 -7.58 21.65
C THR A 64 -8.89 -7.32 20.77
N VAL A 65 -8.88 -7.90 19.57
CA VAL A 65 -10.00 -7.80 18.63
C VAL A 65 -10.98 -8.93 18.90
N THR A 66 -12.26 -8.59 19.05
CA THR A 66 -13.35 -9.55 19.35
C THR A 66 -14.52 -9.32 18.40
N ASN A 67 -15.63 -10.04 18.59
CA ASN A 67 -16.91 -9.78 17.94
C ASN A 67 -16.83 -9.70 16.40
N TYR A 68 -16.00 -10.55 15.80
CA TYR A 68 -15.90 -10.73 14.36
C TYR A 68 -16.47 -12.09 13.94
N ARG A 69 -16.77 -12.22 12.65
CA ARG A 69 -17.06 -13.50 11.98
C ARG A 69 -16.13 -13.67 10.79
N ALA A 70 -15.96 -14.90 10.34
CA ALA A 70 -15.19 -15.21 9.14
C ALA A 70 -15.97 -16.13 8.21
N ILE A 71 -16.05 -15.77 6.92
CA ILE A 71 -16.75 -16.54 5.90
C ILE A 71 -15.76 -16.88 4.79
N ASN A 72 -15.71 -18.15 4.41
CA ASN A 72 -14.90 -18.55 3.27
C ASN A 72 -15.62 -18.16 1.97
N SER A 73 -15.11 -17.15 1.28
CA SER A 73 -15.77 -16.59 0.09
C SER A 73 -15.75 -17.53 -1.13
N LYS A 74 -14.95 -18.60 -1.11
CA LYS A 74 -14.92 -19.63 -2.14
C LYS A 74 -15.99 -20.70 -1.93
N THR A 75 -16.24 -21.10 -0.69
CA THR A 75 -17.17 -22.21 -0.37
C THR A 75 -18.55 -21.73 0.08
N HIS A 76 -18.65 -20.51 0.60
CA HIS A 76 -19.88 -19.91 1.15
C HIS A 76 -20.19 -18.56 0.48
N GLU A 77 -20.01 -18.46 -0.84
CA GLU A 77 -20.19 -17.22 -1.61
C GLU A 77 -21.54 -16.55 -1.35
N GLN A 78 -22.63 -17.33 -1.28
CA GLN A 78 -23.99 -16.81 -1.06
C GLN A 78 -24.15 -16.12 0.30
N ASP A 79 -23.46 -16.61 1.32
CA ASP A 79 -23.48 -15.98 2.64
C ASP A 79 -22.76 -14.63 2.58
N VAL A 80 -21.61 -14.55 1.91
CA VAL A 80 -20.89 -13.28 1.69
C VAL A 80 -21.75 -12.27 0.92
N ILE A 81 -22.43 -12.70 -0.15
CA ILE A 81 -23.33 -11.84 -0.93
C ILE A 81 -24.42 -11.24 -0.04
N LYS A 82 -25.02 -12.05 0.83
CA LYS A 82 -26.05 -11.61 1.77
C LYS A 82 -25.48 -10.63 2.81
N GLU A 83 -24.30 -10.89 3.36
CA GLU A 83 -23.67 -9.95 4.30
C GLU A 83 -23.38 -8.60 3.63
N ILE A 84 -22.96 -8.59 2.36
CA ILE A 84 -22.72 -7.36 1.60
C ILE A 84 -24.01 -6.57 1.35
N SER A 85 -25.12 -7.24 1.02
CA SER A 85 -26.37 -6.53 0.72
C SER A 85 -26.92 -5.76 1.94
N GLU A 86 -26.58 -6.20 3.14
CA GLU A 86 -26.97 -5.59 4.42
C GLU A 86 -25.89 -4.69 5.03
N ALA A 87 -24.65 -4.76 4.54
CA ALA A 87 -23.52 -4.02 5.11
C ALA A 87 -23.61 -2.51 4.89
N ASP A 88 -22.95 -1.75 5.77
CA ASP A 88 -22.73 -0.32 5.64
C ASP A 88 -21.47 -0.03 4.82
N ILE A 89 -20.47 -0.92 4.93
CA ILE A 89 -19.18 -0.77 4.29
C ILE A 89 -18.60 -2.12 3.83
N VAL A 90 -17.99 -2.12 2.65
CA VAL A 90 -17.08 -3.14 2.14
C VAL A 90 -15.68 -2.55 2.05
N THR A 91 -14.71 -3.24 2.66
CA THR A 91 -13.28 -2.92 2.51
C THR A 91 -12.52 -4.13 1.96
N CYS A 92 -11.31 -3.91 1.44
CA CYS A 92 -10.43 -5.02 1.07
C CYS A 92 -8.95 -4.71 1.28
N SER A 93 -8.15 -5.74 1.55
CA SER A 93 -6.68 -5.74 1.56
C SER A 93 -6.13 -7.06 1.01
N VAL A 94 -6.45 -7.34 -0.25
CA VAL A 94 -6.19 -8.63 -0.94
C VAL A 94 -5.04 -8.55 -1.94
N GLY A 95 -4.53 -7.35 -2.24
CA GLY A 95 -3.59 -7.08 -3.31
C GLY A 95 -4.30 -6.66 -4.61
N PRO A 96 -3.74 -5.68 -5.37
CA PRO A 96 -4.42 -5.10 -6.54
C PRO A 96 -4.76 -6.14 -7.62
N ASN A 97 -3.90 -7.15 -7.81
CA ASN A 97 -4.13 -8.22 -8.78
C ASN A 97 -5.32 -9.13 -8.41
N ILE A 98 -5.75 -9.12 -7.15
CA ILE A 98 -6.84 -9.95 -6.63
C ILE A 98 -8.19 -9.24 -6.69
N LEU A 99 -8.21 -7.91 -6.84
CA LEU A 99 -9.45 -7.10 -6.89
C LEU A 99 -10.47 -7.62 -7.91
N LYS A 100 -10.01 -8.06 -9.09
CA LYS A 100 -10.85 -8.64 -10.15
C LYS A 100 -11.60 -9.91 -9.73
N PHE A 101 -11.08 -10.66 -8.75
CA PHE A 101 -11.67 -11.92 -8.28
C PHE A 101 -12.71 -11.70 -7.17
N ILE A 102 -12.61 -10.62 -6.39
CA ILE A 102 -13.62 -10.28 -5.38
C ILE A 102 -14.77 -9.43 -5.96
N ALA A 103 -14.52 -8.71 -7.06
CA ALA A 103 -15.51 -7.86 -7.71
C ALA A 103 -16.85 -8.55 -8.07
N PRO A 104 -16.88 -9.79 -8.59
CA PRO A 104 -18.15 -10.46 -8.91
C PRO A 104 -19.05 -10.68 -7.69
N VAL A 105 -18.46 -11.04 -6.53
CA VAL A 105 -19.19 -11.28 -5.28
C VAL A 105 -19.74 -9.96 -4.73
N ILE A 106 -18.94 -8.89 -4.78
CA ILE A 106 -19.36 -7.55 -4.36
C ILE A 106 -20.48 -7.02 -5.27
N ALA A 107 -20.37 -7.20 -6.58
CA ALA A 107 -21.40 -6.80 -7.54
C ALA A 107 -22.75 -7.46 -7.24
N LYS A 108 -22.77 -8.78 -6.98
CA LYS A 108 -23.99 -9.51 -6.60
C LYS A 108 -24.59 -9.00 -5.29
N GLY A 109 -23.75 -8.68 -4.30
CA GLY A 109 -24.22 -8.12 -3.02
C GLY A 109 -24.84 -6.73 -3.17
N ILE A 110 -24.20 -5.86 -3.97
CA ILE A 110 -24.75 -4.54 -4.33
C ILE A 110 -26.05 -4.69 -5.10
N ASP A 111 -26.14 -5.68 -6.00
CA ASP A 111 -27.34 -5.95 -6.80
C ASP A 111 -28.54 -6.36 -5.94
N MET A 112 -28.32 -7.02 -4.81
CA MET A 112 -29.39 -7.36 -3.85
C MET A 112 -29.84 -6.18 -2.98
N ARG A 113 -29.12 -5.06 -2.99
CA ARG A 113 -29.43 -3.90 -2.14
C ARG A 113 -30.61 -3.10 -2.70
N SER A 114 -31.52 -2.67 -1.83
CA SER A 114 -32.61 -1.76 -2.20
C SER A 114 -32.09 -0.34 -2.43
N ASN A 115 -32.73 0.40 -3.35
CA ASN A 115 -32.45 1.83 -3.56
C ASN A 115 -32.92 2.72 -2.40
N ASP A 116 -33.75 2.20 -1.49
CA ASP A 116 -34.24 2.94 -0.32
C ASP A 116 -33.25 2.88 0.86
N GLN A 117 -32.22 2.02 0.78
CA GLN A 117 -31.16 1.94 1.78
C GLN A 117 -30.08 2.97 1.50
N LYS A 118 -29.36 3.41 2.53
CA LYS A 118 -28.13 4.21 2.33
C LYS A 118 -27.18 3.42 1.43
N PRO A 119 -26.54 4.02 0.40
CA PRO A 119 -25.58 3.31 -0.43
C PRO A 119 -24.45 2.70 0.41
N ILE A 120 -24.00 1.50 0.07
CA ILE A 120 -22.84 0.90 0.71
C ILE A 120 -21.57 1.66 0.35
N ALA A 121 -20.69 1.89 1.31
CA ALA A 121 -19.35 2.42 1.04
C ALA A 121 -18.42 1.28 0.58
N VAL A 122 -17.68 1.47 -0.50
CA VAL A 122 -16.67 0.53 -0.98
C VAL A 122 -15.31 1.22 -0.97
N ILE A 123 -14.34 0.66 -0.23
CA ILE A 123 -13.01 1.25 -0.03
C ILE A 123 -11.94 0.16 -0.12
N ALA A 124 -11.16 0.16 -1.20
CA ALA A 124 -10.00 -0.71 -1.31
C ALA A 124 -8.80 -0.12 -0.54
N CYS A 125 -8.28 -0.88 0.42
CA CYS A 125 -7.17 -0.51 1.31
C CYS A 125 -5.90 -1.24 0.82
N GLU A 126 -5.43 -0.83 -0.36
CA GLU A 126 -4.33 -1.49 -1.07
C GLU A 126 -3.10 -0.58 -1.16
N ASN A 127 -1.91 -1.17 -1.30
CA ASN A 127 -0.70 -0.42 -1.64
C ASN A 127 -0.64 -0.15 -3.15
N ALA A 128 -1.69 0.47 -3.70
CA ALA A 128 -1.83 0.83 -5.10
C ALA A 128 -2.66 2.11 -5.24
N ILE A 129 -2.27 2.98 -6.18
CA ILE A 129 -2.99 4.22 -6.49
C ILE A 129 -4.30 3.86 -7.21
N GLY A 130 -5.41 4.46 -6.80
CA GLY A 130 -6.69 4.25 -7.49
C GLY A 130 -7.29 2.85 -7.33
N ALA A 131 -6.90 2.11 -6.28
CA ALA A 131 -7.34 0.73 -6.08
C ALA A 131 -8.87 0.60 -6.00
N THR A 132 -9.56 1.55 -5.37
CA THR A 132 -11.03 1.52 -5.30
C THR A 132 -11.64 1.79 -6.67
N SER A 133 -11.09 2.74 -7.43
CA SER A 133 -11.53 2.99 -8.80
C SER A 133 -11.32 1.76 -9.70
N GLN A 134 -10.19 1.06 -9.57
CA GLN A 134 -9.96 -0.19 -10.27
C GLN A 134 -10.97 -1.28 -9.87
N LEU A 135 -11.28 -1.40 -8.58
CA LEU A 135 -12.29 -2.32 -8.08
C LEU A 135 -13.70 -1.94 -8.60
N GLU A 136 -14.02 -0.65 -8.66
CA GLU A 136 -15.26 -0.12 -9.21
C GLU A 136 -15.42 -0.49 -10.69
N GLU A 137 -14.37 -0.34 -11.50
CA GLU A 137 -14.37 -0.78 -12.91
C GLU A 137 -14.69 -2.27 -13.05
N TYR A 138 -14.07 -3.11 -12.22
CA TYR A 138 -14.38 -4.54 -12.23
C TYR A 138 -15.81 -4.83 -11.78
N ILE A 139 -16.32 -4.15 -10.74
CA ILE A 139 -17.70 -4.33 -10.26
C ILE A 139 -18.70 -3.92 -11.34
N LYS A 140 -18.52 -2.73 -11.94
CA LYS A 140 -19.43 -2.17 -12.95
C LYS A 140 -19.28 -2.81 -14.34
N SER A 141 -18.27 -3.65 -14.55
CA SER A 141 -18.10 -4.37 -15.81
C SER A 141 -19.39 -5.13 -16.19
N PRO A 142 -19.77 -5.16 -17.48
CA PRO A 142 -20.95 -5.92 -17.95
C PRO A 142 -20.92 -7.41 -17.62
N LYS A 143 -19.74 -7.96 -17.26
CA LYS A 143 -19.59 -9.34 -16.78
C LYS A 143 -20.16 -9.55 -15.38
N ASN A 144 -20.19 -8.50 -14.56
CA ASN A 144 -20.49 -8.55 -13.13
C ASN A 144 -21.77 -7.80 -12.78
N THR A 145 -22.05 -6.66 -13.44
CA THR A 145 -23.27 -5.86 -13.21
C THR A 145 -24.06 -5.72 -14.52
N PRO A 146 -25.35 -6.12 -14.55
CA PRO A 146 -26.21 -5.92 -15.72
C PRO A 146 -26.43 -4.44 -16.05
N GLU A 147 -26.54 -4.09 -17.33
CA GLU A 147 -26.68 -2.70 -17.81
C GLU A 147 -27.80 -1.91 -17.11
N HIS A 148 -28.97 -2.53 -16.93
CA HIS A 148 -30.12 -1.89 -16.27
C HIS A 148 -29.89 -1.55 -14.79
N ARG A 149 -28.83 -2.09 -14.18
CA ARG A 149 -28.41 -1.79 -12.80
C ARG A 149 -27.31 -0.73 -12.75
N LEU A 150 -26.74 -0.32 -13.88
CA LEU A 150 -25.73 0.74 -13.90
C LEU A 150 -26.36 2.13 -13.82
N GLU A 151 -27.57 2.31 -14.38
CA GLU A 151 -28.27 3.60 -14.44
C GLU A 151 -28.49 4.23 -13.04
N ASP A 152 -28.81 3.41 -12.05
CA ASP A 152 -29.08 3.85 -10.67
C ASP A 152 -28.08 3.25 -9.65
N HIS A 153 -26.92 2.77 -10.11
CA HIS A 153 -25.90 2.13 -9.28
C HIS A 153 -25.43 2.99 -8.10
N SER A 154 -25.32 4.31 -8.31
CA SER A 154 -24.92 5.27 -7.28
C SER A 154 -25.90 5.36 -6.10
N LYS A 155 -27.15 4.89 -6.27
CA LYS A 155 -28.12 4.76 -5.17
C LYS A 155 -27.83 3.56 -4.27
N ARG A 156 -27.01 2.61 -4.73
CA ARG A 156 -26.69 1.37 -4.00
C ARG A 156 -25.26 1.31 -3.51
N ALA A 157 -24.30 1.91 -4.23
CA ALA A 157 -22.88 1.90 -3.84
C ALA A 157 -22.18 3.23 -4.12
N ARG A 158 -21.24 3.61 -3.24
CA ARG A 158 -20.31 4.72 -3.39
C ARG A 158 -18.88 4.25 -3.19
N TYR A 159 -17.96 4.77 -3.99
CA TYR A 159 -16.58 4.32 -4.08
C TYR A 159 -15.65 5.46 -3.72
N ALA A 160 -14.72 5.23 -2.79
CA ALA A 160 -13.72 6.20 -2.41
C ALA A 160 -12.34 5.57 -2.41
N ASN A 161 -11.37 6.20 -3.09
CA ASN A 161 -10.00 5.75 -3.00
C ASN A 161 -9.44 6.03 -1.61
N SER A 162 -8.45 5.20 -1.23
CA SER A 162 -7.73 5.36 0.01
C SER A 162 -6.21 5.33 -0.19
N ALA A 163 -5.51 5.94 0.74
CA ALA A 163 -4.08 5.78 0.94
C ALA A 163 -3.88 5.21 2.34
N ILE A 164 -3.23 4.06 2.42
CA ILE A 164 -2.92 3.39 3.68
C ILE A 164 -1.41 3.31 3.90
N ASP A 165 -0.99 3.49 5.15
CA ASP A 165 0.40 3.33 5.55
C ASP A 165 0.49 2.70 6.94
N ARG A 166 1.02 1.47 6.99
CA ARG A 166 1.39 0.77 8.22
C ARG A 166 2.42 -0.29 7.88
N ILE A 167 3.57 -0.27 8.55
CA ILE A 167 4.60 -1.28 8.39
C ILE A 167 4.19 -2.51 9.19
N VAL A 168 3.95 -3.59 8.45
CA VAL A 168 3.74 -4.92 8.99
C VAL A 168 4.96 -5.77 8.59
N PRO A 169 5.84 -6.12 9.55
CA PRO A 169 6.99 -6.96 9.27
C PRO A 169 6.56 -8.39 8.93
N ALA A 170 7.53 -9.22 8.55
CA ALA A 170 7.31 -10.66 8.54
C ALA A 170 6.86 -11.12 9.94
N GLN A 171 5.89 -12.02 9.97
CA GLN A 171 5.40 -12.60 11.21
C GLN A 171 6.16 -13.90 11.49
N ASP A 172 6.30 -14.26 12.76
CA ASP A 172 6.98 -15.49 13.14
C ASP A 172 6.25 -16.72 12.57
N PRO A 173 6.98 -17.77 12.15
CA PRO A 173 6.36 -19.02 11.73
C PRO A 173 5.45 -19.58 12.84
N GLY A 174 4.17 -19.84 12.51
CA GLY A 174 3.21 -20.39 13.47
C GLY A 174 2.65 -19.38 14.48
N HIS A 175 2.77 -18.07 14.25
CA HIS A 175 2.22 -17.01 15.12
C HIS A 175 0.68 -17.02 15.25
N GLY A 176 -0.04 -17.83 14.48
CA GLY A 176 -1.50 -17.93 14.52
C GLY A 176 -2.19 -16.67 14.02
N LEU A 177 -3.26 -16.26 14.71
CA LEU A 177 -4.09 -15.11 14.32
C LEU A 177 -3.52 -13.76 14.72
N ASP A 178 -2.70 -13.72 15.76
CA ASP A 178 -2.16 -12.47 16.30
C ASP A 178 -1.36 -11.72 15.24
N VAL A 179 -1.23 -10.40 15.33
CA VAL A 179 -0.47 -9.63 14.33
C VAL A 179 0.46 -8.66 15.03
N LYS A 180 1.77 -8.77 14.76
CA LYS A 180 2.80 -7.82 15.17
C LYS A 180 3.01 -6.77 14.08
N LEU A 181 2.98 -5.50 14.45
CA LEU A 181 3.08 -4.37 13.51
C LEU A 181 3.55 -3.09 14.21
N GLU A 182 3.87 -2.05 13.45
CA GLU A 182 4.25 -0.78 14.06
C GLU A 182 3.06 -0.02 14.68
N LYS A 183 3.35 0.84 15.66
CA LYS A 183 2.35 1.76 16.26
C LYS A 183 1.81 2.82 15.29
N PHE A 184 2.64 3.28 14.36
CA PHE A 184 2.19 4.32 13.43
C PHE A 184 1.23 3.74 12.41
N TYR A 185 0.20 4.50 12.08
CA TYR A 185 -0.62 4.26 10.91
C TYR A 185 -1.09 5.57 10.28
N GLU A 186 -1.42 5.53 8.99
CA GLU A 186 -2.28 6.50 8.31
C GLU A 186 -3.32 5.75 7.48
N TRP A 187 -4.60 6.07 7.67
CA TRP A 187 -5.67 5.64 6.78
C TRP A 187 -6.42 6.88 6.30
N ILE A 188 -6.24 7.22 5.02
CA ILE A 188 -6.73 8.47 4.45
C ILE A 188 -7.67 8.13 3.30
N VAL A 189 -8.87 8.71 3.29
CA VAL A 189 -9.93 8.34 2.33
C VAL A 189 -10.58 9.59 1.74
N GLU A 190 -10.93 9.53 0.47
CA GLU A 190 -11.72 10.55 -0.21
C GLU A 190 -13.11 10.68 0.42
N LYS A 191 -13.52 11.91 0.74
CA LYS A 191 -14.83 12.19 1.35
C LYS A 191 -15.92 12.54 0.34
N GLU A 192 -15.54 13.11 -0.80
CA GLU A 192 -16.46 13.62 -1.83
C GLU A 192 -17.52 12.60 -2.26
N PRO A 193 -17.20 11.30 -2.47
CA PRO A 193 -18.18 10.30 -2.91
C PRO A 193 -19.37 10.09 -1.96
N PHE A 194 -19.29 10.61 -0.72
CA PHE A 194 -20.30 10.42 0.32
C PHE A 194 -21.05 11.70 0.72
N GLU A 195 -20.66 12.87 0.21
CA GLU A 195 -21.20 14.17 0.68
C GLU A 195 -22.71 14.31 0.43
N ASP A 196 -23.22 13.76 -0.68
CA ASP A 196 -24.63 13.83 -1.09
C ASP A 196 -25.52 12.74 -0.47
N VAL A 197 -24.94 11.78 0.26
CA VAL A 197 -25.65 10.59 0.79
C VAL A 197 -25.60 10.48 2.32
N GLY A 198 -25.54 11.62 3.00
CA GLY A 198 -25.52 11.70 4.46
C GLY A 198 -24.14 11.48 5.07
N GLY A 199 -23.08 11.78 4.31
CA GLY A 199 -21.70 11.79 4.79
C GLY A 199 -21.01 10.44 4.79
N ALA A 200 -19.68 10.53 4.91
CA ALA A 200 -18.78 9.39 5.01
C ALA A 200 -19.11 8.49 6.21
N PRO A 201 -18.83 7.17 6.13
CA PRO A 201 -18.98 6.28 7.27
C PRO A 201 -18.08 6.73 8.44
N GLU A 202 -18.61 6.66 9.66
CA GLU A 202 -17.86 6.98 10.87
C GLU A 202 -16.90 5.84 11.19
N ILE A 203 -15.60 6.05 10.92
CA ILE A 203 -14.54 5.10 11.22
C ILE A 203 -13.44 5.82 11.99
N GLU A 204 -13.19 5.39 13.22
CA GLU A 204 -12.06 5.82 14.05
C GLU A 204 -10.74 5.51 13.36
N GLY A 205 -9.79 6.46 13.44
CA GLY A 205 -8.50 6.34 12.77
C GLY A 205 -8.48 6.75 11.29
N VAL A 206 -9.64 6.99 10.65
CA VAL A 206 -9.70 7.44 9.26
C VAL A 206 -9.67 8.97 9.14
N LYS A 207 -8.73 9.48 8.33
CA LYS A 207 -8.70 10.88 7.90
C LYS A 207 -9.43 11.05 6.57
N TRP A 208 -10.56 11.73 6.61
CA TRP A 208 -11.37 12.06 5.43
C TRP A 208 -10.88 13.34 4.76
N VAL A 209 -10.58 13.30 3.46
CA VAL A 209 -9.98 14.42 2.71
C VAL A 209 -10.69 14.67 1.38
N SER A 210 -10.61 15.90 0.87
CA SER A 210 -11.11 16.24 -0.47
C SER A 210 -10.12 15.94 -1.59
N ASN A 211 -8.82 15.86 -1.27
CA ASN A 211 -7.78 15.55 -2.24
C ASN A 211 -6.80 14.54 -1.63
N LEU A 212 -6.76 13.35 -2.21
CA LEU A 212 -5.95 12.23 -1.73
C LEU A 212 -4.52 12.26 -2.30
N LEU A 213 -4.32 12.86 -3.47
CA LEU A 213 -3.05 12.83 -4.21
C LEU A 213 -1.83 13.31 -3.38
N PRO A 214 -1.91 14.42 -2.62
CA PRO A 214 -0.78 14.88 -1.80
C PRO A 214 -0.33 13.83 -0.77
N TYR A 215 -1.27 13.06 -0.22
CA TYR A 215 -0.97 12.03 0.77
C TYR A 215 -0.36 10.78 0.15
N ILE A 216 -0.87 10.37 -1.02
CA ILE A 216 -0.30 9.26 -1.81
C ILE A 216 1.16 9.57 -2.14
N GLU A 217 1.41 10.73 -2.73
CA GLU A 217 2.76 11.12 -3.15
C GLU A 217 3.67 11.34 -1.94
N ARG A 218 3.20 11.97 -0.86
CA ARG A 218 4.00 12.13 0.37
C ARG A 218 4.44 10.79 0.94
N LYS A 219 3.54 9.79 0.99
CA LYS A 219 3.86 8.43 1.44
C LYS A 219 4.83 7.74 0.49
N LEU A 220 4.55 7.77 -0.82
CA LEU A 220 5.39 7.13 -1.84
C LEU A 220 6.80 7.73 -1.88
N TYR A 221 6.90 9.05 -1.84
CA TYR A 221 8.17 9.76 -2.01
C TYR A 221 8.90 10.04 -0.69
N THR A 222 8.29 9.70 0.45
CA THR A 222 8.97 9.73 1.76
C THR A 222 9.17 8.33 2.34
N VAL A 223 8.09 7.61 2.62
CA VAL A 223 8.16 6.29 3.27
C VAL A 223 8.78 5.28 2.32
N ASN A 224 8.18 5.09 1.14
CA ASN A 224 8.65 4.03 0.23
C ASN A 224 10.05 4.35 -0.32
N THR A 225 10.35 5.62 -0.58
CA THR A 225 11.68 6.06 -1.04
C THR A 225 12.74 5.86 0.03
N GLY A 226 12.52 6.38 1.24
CA GLY A 226 13.48 6.24 2.34
C GLY A 226 13.74 4.78 2.71
N HIS A 227 12.67 3.98 2.76
CA HIS A 227 12.77 2.55 3.09
C HIS A 227 13.53 1.76 2.02
N ALA A 228 13.23 2.01 0.73
CA ALA A 228 13.91 1.34 -0.37
C ALA A 228 15.37 1.80 -0.51
N THR A 229 15.68 3.09 -0.33
CA THR A 229 17.05 3.58 -0.30
C THR A 229 17.85 2.88 0.80
N ALA A 230 17.33 2.82 2.03
CA ALA A 230 17.99 2.13 3.14
C ALA A 230 18.24 0.64 2.82
N ALA A 231 17.24 -0.04 2.22
CA ALA A 231 17.34 -1.44 1.86
C ALA A 231 18.37 -1.71 0.75
N TYR A 232 18.38 -0.93 -0.34
CA TYR A 232 19.31 -1.18 -1.45
C TYR A 232 20.76 -0.88 -1.07
N TYR A 233 21.01 0.21 -0.33
CA TYR A 233 22.32 0.46 0.24
C TYR A 233 22.71 -0.59 1.28
N GLY A 234 21.75 -0.99 2.12
CA GLY A 234 21.94 -2.04 3.12
C GLY A 234 22.37 -3.36 2.48
N TYR A 235 21.64 -3.81 1.46
CA TYR A 235 21.97 -5.01 0.68
C TYR A 235 23.35 -4.91 0.04
N TYR A 236 23.65 -3.80 -0.64
CA TYR A 236 24.95 -3.58 -1.28
C TYR A 236 26.12 -3.62 -0.28
N LEU A 237 25.89 -3.13 0.95
CA LEU A 237 26.88 -3.12 2.04
C LEU A 237 26.72 -4.30 3.01
N GLN A 238 26.00 -5.36 2.60
CA GLN A 238 25.82 -6.62 3.35
C GLN A 238 25.28 -6.43 4.78
N LYS A 239 24.33 -5.50 4.94
CA LYS A 239 23.54 -5.33 6.16
C LYS A 239 22.36 -6.29 6.14
N THR A 240 21.95 -6.79 7.30
CA THR A 240 20.88 -7.79 7.41
C THR A 240 19.50 -7.12 7.42
N THR A 241 19.31 -6.10 8.24
CA THR A 241 18.03 -5.41 8.37
C THR A 241 18.13 -3.93 7.99
N VAL A 242 16.99 -3.30 7.68
CA VAL A 242 16.89 -1.86 7.48
C VAL A 242 17.35 -1.10 8.73
N TYR A 243 17.06 -1.63 9.92
CA TYR A 243 17.57 -1.06 11.18
C TYR A 243 19.10 -1.02 11.18
N ASP A 244 19.77 -2.13 10.85
CA ASP A 244 21.24 -2.23 10.78
C ASP A 244 21.83 -1.30 9.73
N ALA A 245 21.15 -1.17 8.59
CA ALA A 245 21.54 -0.25 7.53
C ALA A 245 21.50 1.20 8.01
N LEU A 246 20.45 1.58 8.76
CA LEU A 246 20.29 2.93 9.29
C LEU A 246 21.22 3.25 10.48
N GLN A 247 21.89 2.25 11.06
CA GLN A 247 22.99 2.49 12.00
C GLN A 247 24.29 2.92 11.30
N ASP A 248 24.42 2.70 9.99
CA ASP A 248 25.57 3.17 9.21
C ASP A 248 25.38 4.65 8.82
N PRO A 249 26.24 5.58 9.29
CA PRO A 249 26.08 7.00 8.98
C PRO A 249 26.13 7.31 7.48
N ARG A 250 26.80 6.47 6.68
CA ARG A 250 26.88 6.65 5.22
C ARG A 250 25.53 6.39 4.58
N ILE A 251 24.85 5.31 4.97
CA ILE A 251 23.51 4.96 4.47
C ILE A 251 22.48 5.98 4.98
N MET A 252 22.54 6.33 6.26
CA MET A 252 21.65 7.34 6.85
C MET A 252 21.75 8.68 6.11
N ASN A 253 22.95 9.09 5.70
CA ASN A 253 23.15 10.31 4.93
C ASN A 253 22.54 10.22 3.53
N GLU A 254 22.70 9.10 2.81
CA GLU A 254 22.09 8.94 1.49
C GLU A 254 20.56 8.87 1.57
N VAL A 255 19.99 8.24 2.60
CA VAL A 255 18.54 8.26 2.87
C VAL A 255 18.06 9.69 3.08
N LYS A 256 18.69 10.45 4.00
CA LYS A 256 18.31 11.85 4.26
C LYS A 256 18.42 12.72 3.02
N ALA A 257 19.45 12.52 2.21
CA ALA A 257 19.69 13.33 1.02
C ALA A 257 18.66 13.03 -0.10
N ALA A 258 18.32 11.75 -0.34
CA ALA A 258 17.25 11.40 -1.26
C ALA A 258 15.89 11.96 -0.78
N LEU A 259 15.62 11.91 0.54
CA LEU A 259 14.40 12.47 1.11
C LEU A 259 14.36 14.01 1.07
N ALA A 260 15.51 14.68 1.03
CA ALA A 260 15.57 16.13 0.85
C ALA A 260 15.14 16.52 -0.57
N GLU A 261 15.58 15.76 -1.59
CA GLU A 261 15.16 15.97 -2.98
C GLU A 261 13.66 15.76 -3.15
N THR A 262 13.10 14.66 -2.62
CA THR A 262 11.65 14.41 -2.71
C THR A 262 10.83 15.38 -1.86
N SER A 263 11.33 15.82 -0.70
CA SER A 263 10.63 16.83 0.12
C SER A 263 10.50 18.16 -0.60
N ARG A 264 11.55 18.61 -1.31
CA ARG A 264 11.47 19.81 -2.15
C ARG A 264 10.38 19.67 -3.20
N MET A 265 10.34 18.55 -3.92
CA MET A 265 9.30 18.29 -4.92
C MET A 265 7.89 18.36 -4.30
N LEU A 266 7.67 17.68 -3.17
CA LEU A 266 6.38 17.65 -2.49
C LEU A 266 5.93 19.05 -2.00
N ILE A 267 6.85 19.85 -1.46
CA ILE A 267 6.58 21.23 -1.02
C ILE A 267 6.17 22.09 -2.21
N ASP A 268 6.94 22.05 -3.29
CA ASP A 268 6.71 22.89 -4.47
C ASP A 268 5.40 22.51 -5.19
N LYS A 269 5.10 21.21 -5.29
CA LYS A 269 3.93 20.70 -6.01
C LYS A 269 2.62 20.84 -5.23
N HIS A 270 2.64 20.52 -3.93
CA HIS A 270 1.41 20.45 -3.11
C HIS A 270 1.25 21.62 -2.14
N GLY A 271 2.24 22.51 -2.06
CA GLY A 271 2.25 23.61 -1.08
C GLY A 271 2.33 23.10 0.36
N ALA A 272 3.01 21.97 0.59
CA ALA A 272 3.18 21.42 1.93
C ALA A 272 4.02 22.36 2.81
N ASP A 273 3.69 22.47 4.10
CA ASP A 273 4.51 23.24 5.03
C ASP A 273 5.89 22.58 5.22
N GLU A 274 6.94 23.39 5.13
CA GLU A 274 8.32 22.88 5.17
C GLU A 274 8.65 22.24 6.53
N ASN A 275 8.12 22.77 7.64
CA ASN A 275 8.36 22.20 8.96
C ASN A 275 7.56 20.92 9.15
N GLU A 276 6.29 20.89 8.73
CA GLU A 276 5.49 19.66 8.73
C GLU A 276 6.16 18.54 7.93
N GLN A 277 6.70 18.85 6.74
CA GLN A 277 7.39 17.87 5.92
C GLN A 277 8.71 17.41 6.58
N LYS A 278 9.48 18.31 7.20
CA LYS A 278 10.69 17.94 7.97
C LYS A 278 10.36 17.03 9.15
N GLU A 279 9.32 17.34 9.91
CA GLU A 279 8.84 16.53 11.02
C GLU A 279 8.37 15.15 10.53
N TYR A 280 7.66 15.11 9.40
CA TYR A 280 7.23 13.87 8.76
C TYR A 280 8.45 13.02 8.37
N VAL A 281 9.44 13.58 7.66
CA VAL A 281 10.69 12.88 7.31
C VAL A 281 11.40 12.33 8.53
N ALA A 282 11.55 13.12 9.60
CA ALA A 282 12.19 12.69 10.83
C ALA A 282 11.43 11.52 11.48
N LYS A 283 10.09 11.60 11.48
CA LYS A 283 9.21 10.53 11.94
C LYS A 283 9.36 9.27 11.10
N ILE A 284 9.44 9.39 9.77
CA ILE A 284 9.64 8.25 8.86
C ILE A 284 10.97 7.57 9.14
N ILE A 285 12.07 8.32 9.24
CA ILE A 285 13.39 7.75 9.54
C ILE A 285 13.37 6.98 10.87
N LYS A 286 12.72 7.53 11.91
CA LYS A 286 12.52 6.81 13.19
C LYS A 286 11.72 5.52 13.02
N ARG A 287 10.66 5.54 12.19
CA ARG A 287 9.79 4.39 11.93
C ARG A 287 10.51 3.24 11.23
N ILE A 288 11.14 3.52 10.08
CA ILE A 288 11.85 2.49 9.31
C ILE A 288 13.12 2.00 10.05
N GLY A 289 13.65 2.82 10.97
CA GLY A 289 14.73 2.46 11.89
C GLY A 289 14.25 1.90 13.23
N ASN A 290 13.06 1.31 13.32
CA ASN A 290 12.59 0.67 14.55
C ASN A 290 13.24 -0.72 14.71
N PRO A 291 14.05 -0.95 15.76
CA PRO A 291 14.74 -2.23 15.97
C PRO A 291 13.79 -3.41 16.16
N HIS A 292 12.53 -3.17 16.58
CA HIS A 292 11.57 -4.25 16.84
C HIS A 292 10.86 -4.78 15.59
N LEU A 293 11.05 -4.13 14.43
CA LEU A 293 10.49 -4.58 13.15
C LEU A 293 11.39 -5.61 12.45
N GLU A 294 12.70 -5.57 12.68
CA GLU A 294 13.71 -6.50 12.12
C GLU A 294 13.55 -6.74 10.62
N ASP A 295 13.23 -5.68 9.87
CA ASP A 295 12.84 -5.79 8.47
C ASP A 295 14.05 -6.08 7.57
N ALA A 296 14.10 -7.29 6.99
CA ALA A 296 15.23 -7.73 6.16
C ALA A 296 15.39 -6.88 4.89
N VAL A 297 16.63 -6.49 4.57
CA VAL A 297 16.90 -5.62 3.40
C VAL A 297 16.48 -6.26 2.09
N GLU A 298 16.58 -7.58 1.96
CA GLU A 298 16.14 -8.33 0.78
C GLU A 298 14.64 -8.23 0.64
N ARG A 299 13.89 -8.45 1.73
CA ARG A 299 12.41 -8.36 1.75
C ARG A 299 11.95 -6.97 1.32
N VAL A 300 12.57 -5.93 1.89
CA VAL A 300 12.26 -4.54 1.55
C VAL A 300 12.74 -4.19 0.16
N GLY A 301 13.80 -4.80 -0.35
CA GLY A 301 14.39 -4.61 -1.68
C GLY A 301 13.63 -5.28 -2.83
N ARG A 302 12.85 -6.34 -2.55
CA ARG A 302 12.08 -7.13 -3.55
C ARG A 302 11.31 -6.33 -4.59
N ALA A 303 11.09 -6.92 -5.76
CA ALA A 303 10.40 -6.29 -6.88
C ALA A 303 11.07 -4.99 -7.39
N PRO A 304 12.37 -5.04 -7.74
CA PRO A 304 13.12 -3.86 -8.18
C PRO A 304 12.62 -3.29 -9.51
N LEU A 305 12.11 -4.10 -10.44
CA LEU A 305 11.59 -3.60 -11.72
C LEU A 305 10.40 -2.68 -11.51
N ARG A 306 9.43 -3.09 -10.68
CA ARG A 306 8.31 -2.22 -10.31
C ARG A 306 8.80 -0.92 -9.68
N LYS A 307 9.76 -0.99 -8.74
CA LYS A 307 10.26 0.19 -8.00
C LYS A 307 11.11 1.15 -8.82
N LEU A 308 11.72 0.66 -9.90
CA LEU A 308 12.48 1.44 -10.86
C LEU A 308 11.60 2.06 -11.96
N SER A 309 10.29 1.79 -11.98
CA SER A 309 9.38 2.29 -13.02
C SER A 309 9.04 3.78 -12.90
N ARG A 310 8.58 4.39 -14.01
CA ARG A 310 8.32 5.85 -14.17
C ARG A 310 7.40 6.45 -13.13
N THR A 311 6.48 5.65 -12.57
CA THR A 311 5.42 6.09 -11.66
C THR A 311 5.71 5.72 -10.20
N GLU A 312 6.93 5.25 -9.91
CA GLU A 312 7.30 4.73 -8.61
C GLU A 312 8.37 5.58 -7.91
N ARG A 313 8.73 5.13 -6.71
CA ARG A 313 9.46 5.88 -5.67
C ARG A 313 10.80 6.54 -6.05
N PHE A 314 11.46 6.16 -7.15
CA PHE A 314 12.72 6.79 -7.57
C PHE A 314 12.59 7.60 -8.85
N ILE A 315 12.15 6.97 -9.93
CA ILE A 315 12.07 7.62 -11.24
C ILE A 315 10.93 8.64 -11.27
N GLY A 316 9.80 8.37 -10.61
CA GLY A 316 8.69 9.31 -10.48
C GLY A 316 9.13 10.71 -10.01
N PRO A 317 9.63 10.84 -8.76
CA PRO A 317 10.00 12.14 -8.23
C PRO A 317 11.24 12.73 -8.90
N ALA A 318 12.21 11.90 -9.32
CA ALA A 318 13.38 12.39 -10.04
C ALA A 318 13.00 13.02 -11.38
N ALA A 319 11.99 12.47 -12.05
CA ALA A 319 11.62 12.95 -13.37
C ALA A 319 10.87 14.28 -13.29
N GLU A 320 9.97 14.44 -12.30
CA GLU A 320 9.32 15.74 -12.02
C GLU A 320 10.36 16.80 -11.64
N LEU A 321 11.33 16.45 -10.78
CA LEU A 321 12.43 17.36 -10.44
C LEU A 321 13.26 17.75 -11.69
N ALA A 322 13.54 16.80 -12.57
CA ALA A 322 14.32 17.06 -13.78
C ALA A 322 13.56 17.94 -14.80
N GLU A 323 12.24 17.81 -14.90
CA GLU A 323 11.38 18.69 -15.72
C GLU A 323 11.49 20.16 -15.25
N GLU A 324 11.75 20.37 -13.96
CA GLU A 324 11.97 21.69 -13.35
C GLU A 324 13.46 22.08 -13.25
N ASN A 325 14.37 21.33 -13.88
CA ASN A 325 15.83 21.53 -13.80
C ASN A 325 16.39 21.52 -12.36
N LYS A 326 15.77 20.75 -11.46
CA LYS A 326 16.22 20.57 -10.08
C LYS A 326 17.17 19.39 -9.96
N ASP A 327 17.99 19.44 -8.91
CA ASP A 327 18.96 18.38 -8.60
C ASP A 327 18.26 17.05 -8.27
N VAL A 328 18.81 15.96 -8.80
CA VAL A 328 18.32 14.57 -8.66
C VAL A 328 19.46 13.62 -8.26
N THR A 329 20.60 14.17 -7.85
CA THR A 329 21.84 13.42 -7.60
C THR A 329 21.63 12.24 -6.65
N HIS A 330 20.95 12.45 -5.52
CA HIS A 330 20.79 11.41 -4.51
C HIS A 330 19.72 10.37 -4.88
N LEU A 331 18.66 10.78 -5.60
CA LEU A 331 17.73 9.84 -6.22
C LEU A 331 18.41 8.98 -7.29
N MET A 332 19.37 9.52 -8.05
CA MET A 332 20.16 8.73 -9.01
C MET A 332 21.12 7.76 -8.33
N LYS A 333 21.73 8.15 -7.21
CA LYS A 333 22.54 7.22 -6.40
C LYS A 333 21.71 6.08 -5.81
N ALA A 334 20.51 6.38 -5.30
CA ALA A 334 19.59 5.33 -4.81
C ALA A 334 19.12 4.42 -5.95
N THR A 335 18.81 5.00 -7.12
CA THR A 335 18.50 4.27 -8.36
C THR A 335 19.65 3.34 -8.77
N GLU A 336 20.90 3.78 -8.65
CA GLU A 336 22.07 2.94 -8.92
C GLU A 336 22.09 1.69 -8.02
N MET A 337 21.86 1.86 -6.72
CA MET A 337 21.82 0.71 -5.79
C MET A 337 20.64 -0.22 -6.09
N ALA A 338 19.50 0.32 -6.52
CA ALA A 338 18.36 -0.49 -6.96
C ALA A 338 18.68 -1.29 -8.24
N PHE A 339 19.39 -0.71 -9.21
CA PHE A 339 19.86 -1.44 -10.39
C PHE A 339 20.87 -2.54 -10.05
N ARG A 340 21.65 -2.40 -8.96
CA ARG A 340 22.58 -3.43 -8.47
C ARG A 340 21.90 -4.56 -7.69
N PHE A 341 20.62 -4.40 -7.34
CA PHE A 341 19.85 -5.44 -6.65
C PHE A 341 19.36 -6.50 -7.63
N GLN A 342 20.27 -7.40 -8.00
CA GLN A 342 20.06 -8.43 -9.01
C GLN A 342 20.29 -9.82 -8.42
N ASN A 343 19.63 -10.83 -9.00
CA ASN A 343 19.81 -12.24 -8.66
C ASN A 343 19.64 -12.56 -7.16
N VAL A 344 18.72 -11.87 -6.50
CA VAL A 344 18.40 -12.12 -5.08
C VAL A 344 17.52 -13.37 -4.98
N GLU A 345 17.80 -14.20 -3.98
CA GLU A 345 17.08 -15.44 -3.73
C GLU A 345 15.58 -15.16 -3.53
N GLU A 346 14.71 -16.01 -4.09
CA GLU A 346 13.25 -15.86 -4.03
C GLU A 346 12.67 -14.55 -4.60
N ASP A 347 13.43 -13.74 -5.36
CA ASP A 347 12.90 -12.56 -6.06
C ASP A 347 13.02 -12.70 -7.59
N GLU A 348 11.92 -13.09 -8.23
CA GLU A 348 11.80 -13.22 -9.69
C GLU A 348 12.10 -11.92 -10.44
N GLU A 349 11.65 -10.77 -9.93
CA GLU A 349 11.89 -9.48 -10.58
C GLU A 349 13.37 -9.09 -10.52
N SER A 350 14.11 -9.46 -9.48
CA SER A 350 15.57 -9.21 -9.42
C SER A 350 16.36 -10.06 -10.43
N ARG A 351 15.89 -11.29 -10.70
CA ARG A 351 16.46 -12.17 -11.74
C ARG A 351 16.12 -11.67 -13.15
N GLU A 352 14.89 -11.19 -13.32
CA GLU A 352 14.45 -10.53 -14.55
C GLU A 352 15.29 -9.27 -14.82
N LEU A 353 15.49 -8.43 -13.81
CA LEU A 353 16.33 -7.25 -13.91
C LEU A 353 17.76 -7.62 -14.34
N ALA A 354 18.35 -8.66 -13.74
CA ALA A 354 19.69 -9.12 -14.12
C ALA A 354 19.77 -9.50 -15.61
N ARG A 355 18.78 -10.27 -16.09
CA ARG A 355 18.71 -10.65 -17.50
C ARG A 355 18.53 -9.45 -18.42
N ILE A 356 17.67 -8.49 -18.06
CA ILE A 356 17.48 -7.26 -18.84
C ILE A 356 18.80 -6.48 -18.92
N MET A 357 19.51 -6.33 -17.80
CA MET A 357 20.80 -5.62 -17.71
C MET A 357 21.91 -6.29 -18.53
N GLU A 358 21.90 -7.62 -18.64
CA GLU A 358 22.85 -8.38 -19.47
C GLU A 358 22.50 -8.37 -20.97
N THR A 359 21.21 -8.40 -21.30
CA THR A 359 20.73 -8.63 -22.68
C THR A 359 20.67 -7.35 -23.53
N TYR A 360 20.29 -6.23 -22.93
CA TYR A 360 19.95 -5.00 -23.64
C TYR A 360 21.03 -3.92 -23.47
N ASP A 361 21.14 -3.03 -24.44
CA ASP A 361 22.01 -1.87 -24.28
C ASP A 361 21.43 -0.88 -23.24
N ALA A 362 22.27 0.05 -22.76
CA ALA A 362 21.87 0.97 -21.69
C ALA A 362 20.67 1.85 -22.06
N VAL A 363 20.45 2.17 -23.35
CA VAL A 363 19.30 2.97 -23.80
C VAL A 363 18.02 2.14 -23.67
N GLU A 364 18.05 0.92 -24.18
CA GLU A 364 16.92 -0.01 -24.12
C GLU A 364 16.54 -0.37 -22.68
N VAL A 365 17.52 -0.51 -21.77
CA VAL A 365 17.26 -0.74 -20.34
C VAL A 365 16.47 0.42 -19.73
N VAL A 366 16.88 1.67 -19.98
CA VAL A 366 16.20 2.86 -19.43
C VAL A 366 14.76 2.93 -19.93
N GLU A 367 14.52 2.68 -21.23
CA GLU A 367 13.17 2.68 -21.80
C GLU A 367 12.30 1.57 -21.20
N LYS A 368 12.83 0.34 -21.08
CA LYS A 368 12.07 -0.83 -20.61
C LYS A 368 11.79 -0.81 -19.12
N VAL A 369 12.79 -0.49 -18.30
CA VAL A 369 12.70 -0.59 -16.84
C VAL A 369 12.13 0.69 -16.26
N CYS A 370 12.61 1.85 -16.72
CA CYS A 370 12.24 3.14 -16.16
C CYS A 370 11.10 3.81 -16.91
N GLY A 371 10.71 3.35 -18.10
CA GLY A 371 9.63 3.94 -18.89
C GLY A 371 9.90 5.39 -19.31
N LEU A 372 11.17 5.75 -19.47
CA LEU A 372 11.58 7.10 -19.87
C LEU A 372 11.84 7.16 -21.37
N GLU A 373 11.29 8.18 -22.02
CA GLU A 373 11.64 8.52 -23.40
C GLU A 373 13.00 9.23 -23.46
N GLN A 374 13.75 9.05 -24.55
CA GLN A 374 15.07 9.68 -24.75
C GLN A 374 15.03 11.22 -24.74
N SER A 375 13.88 11.80 -25.07
CA SER A 375 13.60 13.24 -25.04
C SER A 375 13.49 13.79 -23.61
N HIS A 376 13.23 12.94 -22.61
CA HIS A 376 12.95 13.35 -21.25
C HIS A 376 14.23 13.87 -20.54
N PRO A 377 14.18 14.99 -19.78
CA PRO A 377 15.36 15.57 -19.12
C PRO A 377 16.11 14.61 -18.18
N LEU A 378 15.38 13.74 -17.49
CA LEU A 378 15.96 12.71 -16.62
C LEU A 378 16.71 11.61 -17.38
N PHE A 379 16.40 11.34 -18.66
CA PHE A 379 16.87 10.15 -19.39
C PHE A 379 18.39 9.99 -19.33
N ARG A 380 19.13 11.08 -19.58
CA ARG A 380 20.60 11.05 -19.57
C ARG A 380 21.17 10.70 -18.20
N HIS A 381 20.52 11.12 -17.11
CA HIS A 381 20.98 10.81 -15.76
C HIS A 381 20.86 9.32 -15.45
N VAL A 382 19.72 8.71 -15.80
CA VAL A 382 19.50 7.26 -15.62
C VAL A 382 20.38 6.45 -16.56
N LEU A 383 20.59 6.92 -17.80
CA LEU A 383 21.48 6.28 -18.76
C LEU A 383 22.90 6.14 -18.21
N GLU A 384 23.45 7.19 -17.58
CA GLU A 384 24.79 7.12 -16.97
C GLU A 384 24.83 6.18 -15.76
N VAL A 385 23.75 6.11 -14.97
CA VAL A 385 23.61 5.11 -13.89
C VAL A 385 23.64 3.69 -14.46
N VAL A 386 22.84 3.40 -15.49
CA VAL A 386 22.76 2.07 -16.11
C VAL A 386 24.11 1.67 -16.70
N LYS A 387 24.76 2.55 -17.48
CA LYS A 387 26.10 2.30 -18.04
C LYS A 387 27.12 1.95 -16.96
N LYS A 388 27.09 2.69 -15.84
CA LYS A 388 27.98 2.43 -14.71
C LYS A 388 27.74 1.05 -14.11
N VAL A 389 26.48 0.65 -13.90
CA VAL A 389 26.16 -0.68 -13.36
C VAL A 389 26.54 -1.78 -14.34
N GLN A 390 26.31 -1.61 -15.64
CA GLN A 390 26.73 -2.58 -16.67
C GLN A 390 28.25 -2.71 -16.78
N ALA A 391 29.01 -1.62 -16.58
CA ALA A 391 30.47 -1.65 -16.64
C ALA A 391 31.13 -2.34 -15.44
N ASP A 392 30.42 -2.44 -14.31
CA ASP A 392 30.87 -3.09 -13.09
C ASP A 392 30.46 -4.58 -13.01
N ALA A 393 29.61 -5.05 -13.93
CA ALA A 393 29.16 -6.43 -14.06
C ALA A 393 30.18 -7.29 -14.82
#